data_AF-A0A351I5Z2-F1
#
_entry.id   AF-A0A351I5Z2-F1
#
_cell.length_a   1.000
_cell.length_b   1.000
_cell.length_c   1.000
_cell.angle_alpha   90.00
_cell.angle_beta   90.00
_cell.angle_gamma   90.00
#
_symmetry.space_group_name_H-M   'P 1'
#
loop_
_entity.id
_entity.type
_entity.pdbx_description
1 polymer ?
#
loop_
_entity_poly.entity_id
_entity_poly.type
_entity_poly.pdbx_seq_one_letter_code
_entity_poly.pdbx_strand_id
1 'polypeptide(L)'
;MRLTAWSAALIAALAMSACGGTSVQRMDAGEVKDVSGRWNDTDSRLVAEEMISDCLSRPWYAKAQSEIGKNPTVIVGTVKNQSQEHIATETFVEDLQRSLINSGKVEFVASKGERGEVREERMDQDTNSSEETRKAHGQETGADFMLSGAINQIVDSEGGKAVVFYQTNLKLLNMKTHQIAWNGQKKLKKYVTKARASW
;
A
#
# COMPACT_ATOMS: atom_id res chain seq x y z
N MET A 1 4.32 19.62 64.59
CA MET A 1 5.38 19.01 63.76
C MET A 1 5.04 17.66 63.12
N ARG A 2 4.02 16.91 63.57
CA ARG A 2 3.66 15.61 62.93
C ARG A 2 2.77 15.75 61.68
N LEU A 3 1.85 16.73 61.64
CA LEU A 3 0.96 16.96 60.48
C LEU A 3 1.70 17.50 59.24
N THR A 4 2.73 18.31 59.40
CA THR A 4 3.54 18.85 58.29
C THR A 4 4.38 17.77 57.59
N ALA A 5 4.78 16.72 58.31
CA ALA A 5 5.52 15.59 57.75
C ALA A 5 4.64 14.68 56.87
N TRP A 6 3.34 14.59 57.17
CA TRP A 6 2.39 13.76 56.41
C TRP A 6 1.98 14.46 55.11
N SER A 7 1.83 15.79 55.12
CA SER A 7 1.59 16.58 53.91
C SER A 7 2.76 16.55 52.93
N ALA A 8 4.01 16.57 53.43
CA ALA A 8 5.20 16.46 52.59
C ALA A 8 5.34 15.05 51.95
N ALA A 9 4.97 13.99 52.67
CA ALA A 9 4.97 12.63 52.15
C ALA A 9 3.91 12.41 51.07
N LEU A 10 2.73 13.04 51.19
CA LEU A 10 1.67 12.96 50.18
C LEU A 10 2.07 13.67 48.87
N ILE A 11 2.75 14.81 48.96
CA ILE A 11 3.24 15.58 47.80
C ILE A 11 4.39 14.83 47.09
N ALA A 12 5.26 14.14 47.86
CA ALA A 12 6.31 13.30 47.29
C ALA A 12 5.75 12.05 46.57
N ALA A 13 4.62 11.49 47.04
CA ALA A 13 3.94 10.38 46.38
C ALA A 13 3.24 10.80 45.07
N LEU A 14 2.74 12.05 44.98
CA LEU A 14 2.14 12.63 43.77
C LEU A 14 3.17 13.04 42.71
N ALA A 15 4.45 13.18 43.07
CA ALA A 15 5.52 13.53 42.13
C ALA A 15 6.06 12.33 41.33
N MET A 16 5.72 11.09 41.72
CA MET A 16 6.21 9.87 41.06
C MET A 16 5.30 9.30 39.97
N SER A 17 4.15 9.94 39.69
CA SER A 17 3.18 9.48 38.69
C SER A 17 3.34 10.11 37.29
N ALA A 18 4.43 10.86 37.03
CA ALA A 18 4.57 11.65 35.81
C ALA A 18 5.54 11.09 34.73
N CYS A 19 6.09 9.87 34.89
CA CYS A 19 7.00 9.29 33.90
C CYS A 19 6.28 8.41 32.87
N GLY A 20 5.29 8.97 32.18
CA GLY A 20 4.71 8.39 30.96
C GLY A 20 5.45 8.89 29.72
N GLY A 21 6.73 8.52 29.57
CA GLY A 21 7.51 8.90 28.39
C GLY A 21 7.17 8.00 27.19
N THR A 22 6.92 8.60 26.02
CA THR A 22 6.84 7.85 24.75
C THR A 22 8.22 7.23 24.46
N SER A 23 8.31 5.90 24.49
CA SER A 23 9.53 5.20 24.08
C SER A 23 9.52 5.04 22.56
N VAL A 24 10.48 5.68 21.89
CA VAL A 24 10.67 5.58 20.44
C VAL A 24 11.89 4.72 20.18
N GLN A 25 11.68 3.52 19.64
CA GLN A 25 12.74 2.68 19.12
C GLN A 25 12.67 2.68 17.59
N ARG A 26 13.80 2.98 16.94
CA ARG A 26 13.92 2.81 15.48
C ARG A 26 14.07 1.33 15.20
N MET A 27 13.27 0.83 14.28
CA MET A 27 13.26 -0.56 13.85
C MET A 27 13.62 -0.63 12.36
N ASP A 28 14.09 -1.79 11.91
CA ASP A 28 14.29 -2.04 10.49
C ASP A 28 12.94 -2.11 9.76
N ALA A 29 12.87 -1.58 8.54
CA ALA A 29 11.62 -1.55 7.78
C ALA A 29 11.13 -2.94 7.33
N GLY A 30 11.98 -3.98 7.38
CA GLY A 30 11.62 -5.37 7.14
C GLY A 30 11.20 -6.15 8.41
N GLU A 31 11.36 -5.56 9.60
CA GLU A 31 11.00 -6.21 10.85
C GLU A 31 9.48 -6.22 11.05
N VAL A 32 8.90 -7.42 11.14
CA VAL A 32 7.45 -7.57 11.30
C VAL A 32 7.04 -7.34 12.75
N LYS A 33 6.31 -6.25 13.01
CA LYS A 33 5.72 -5.97 14.33
C LYS A 33 4.25 -5.61 14.24
N ASP A 34 3.40 -6.58 14.57
CA ASP A 34 1.96 -6.39 14.68
C ASP A 34 1.58 -5.82 16.05
N VAL A 35 1.38 -4.49 16.13
CA VAL A 35 0.98 -3.83 17.38
C VAL A 35 -0.54 -3.85 17.58
N SER A 36 -1.31 -3.54 16.53
CA SER A 36 -2.76 -3.34 16.62
C SER A 36 -3.57 -4.46 15.98
N GLY A 37 -2.93 -5.36 15.23
CA GLY A 37 -3.59 -6.37 14.39
C GLY A 37 -4.33 -5.78 13.18
N ARG A 38 -4.11 -4.49 12.87
CA ARG A 38 -4.66 -3.79 11.72
C ARG A 38 -3.81 -4.04 10.47
N TRP A 39 -4.27 -3.51 9.33
CA TRP A 39 -3.48 -3.52 8.10
C TRP A 39 -2.20 -2.69 8.29
N ASN A 40 -1.06 -3.25 7.93
CA ASN A 40 0.24 -2.60 8.07
C ASN A 40 1.08 -2.67 6.78
N ASP A 41 2.28 -2.10 6.84
CA ASP A 41 3.28 -2.09 5.76
C ASP A 41 3.68 -3.51 5.31
N THR A 42 3.83 -4.43 6.26
CA THR A 42 4.20 -5.82 5.97
C THR A 42 3.09 -6.53 5.20
N ASP A 43 1.82 -6.37 5.61
CA ASP A 43 0.67 -6.94 4.90
C ASP A 43 0.59 -6.38 3.48
N SER A 44 0.77 -5.06 3.35
CA SER A 44 0.77 -4.36 2.06
C SER A 44 1.78 -4.95 1.10
N ARG A 45 3.03 -5.03 1.53
CA ARG A 45 4.13 -5.58 0.72
C ARG A 45 3.90 -7.04 0.36
N LEU A 46 3.59 -7.90 1.34
CA LEU A 46 3.41 -9.34 1.10
C LEU A 46 2.23 -9.62 0.17
N VAL A 47 1.11 -8.92 0.35
CA VAL A 47 -0.06 -9.07 -0.53
C VAL A 47 0.27 -8.59 -1.94
N ALA A 48 1.00 -7.48 -2.10
CA ALA A 48 1.39 -6.98 -3.41
C ALA A 48 2.32 -7.96 -4.14
N GLU A 49 3.39 -8.42 -3.49
CA GLU A 49 4.37 -9.37 -4.05
C GLU A 49 3.68 -10.65 -4.54
N GLU A 50 2.82 -11.24 -3.71
CA GLU A 50 2.11 -12.48 -4.06
C GLU A 50 1.10 -12.27 -5.19
N MET A 51 0.33 -11.18 -5.15
CA MET A 51 -0.68 -10.89 -6.18
C MET A 51 -0.06 -10.59 -7.54
N ILE A 52 1.07 -9.86 -7.58
CA ILE A 52 1.79 -9.60 -8.82
C ILE A 52 2.46 -10.87 -9.35
N SER A 53 3.09 -11.66 -8.47
CA SER A 53 3.66 -12.95 -8.83
C SER A 53 2.60 -13.88 -9.43
N ASP A 54 1.43 -14.00 -8.78
CA ASP A 54 0.30 -14.77 -9.31
C ASP A 54 -0.13 -14.25 -10.68
N CYS A 55 -0.39 -12.95 -10.80
CA CYS A 55 -0.84 -12.32 -12.04
C CYS A 55 0.11 -12.62 -13.21
N LEU A 56 1.41 -12.39 -13.03
CA LEU A 56 2.42 -12.56 -14.08
C LEU A 56 2.78 -14.03 -14.35
N SER A 57 2.34 -14.96 -13.52
CA SER A 57 2.49 -16.41 -13.76
C SER A 57 1.39 -16.98 -14.66
N ARG A 58 0.30 -16.22 -14.90
CA ARG A 58 -0.87 -16.71 -15.64
C ARG A 58 -0.68 -16.64 -17.17
N PRO A 59 -1.43 -17.45 -17.94
CA PRO A 59 -1.27 -17.55 -19.41
C PRO A 59 -1.47 -16.25 -20.19
N TRP A 60 -2.22 -15.28 -19.65
CA TRP A 60 -2.45 -14.00 -20.34
C TRP A 60 -1.12 -13.29 -20.67
N TYR A 61 -0.10 -13.43 -19.82
CA TYR A 61 1.18 -12.74 -19.98
C TYR A 61 1.91 -13.23 -21.22
N ALA A 62 2.10 -14.55 -21.36
CA ALA A 62 2.76 -15.14 -22.53
C ALA A 62 2.00 -14.83 -23.82
N LYS A 63 0.66 -14.87 -23.77
CA LYS A 63 -0.19 -14.49 -24.90
C LYS A 63 0.00 -13.02 -25.29
N ALA A 64 -0.06 -12.11 -24.32
CA ALA A 64 0.13 -10.68 -24.55
C ALA A 64 1.52 -10.38 -25.11
N GLN A 65 2.58 -10.98 -24.55
CA GLN A 65 3.94 -10.81 -25.02
C GLN A 65 4.11 -11.28 -26.47
N SER A 66 3.50 -12.42 -26.83
CA SER A 66 3.51 -12.92 -28.21
C SER A 66 2.72 -12.05 -29.19
N GLU A 67 1.60 -11.48 -28.77
CA GLU A 67 0.74 -10.62 -29.61
C GLU A 67 1.34 -9.23 -29.82
N ILE A 68 1.97 -8.67 -28.78
CA ILE A 68 2.55 -7.32 -28.78
C ILE A 68 3.98 -7.34 -29.33
N GLY A 69 4.71 -8.45 -29.20
CA GLY A 69 6.10 -8.60 -29.64
C GLY A 69 7.13 -7.99 -28.68
N LYS A 70 6.69 -7.49 -27.52
CA LYS A 70 7.51 -6.94 -26.43
C LYS A 70 6.79 -7.12 -25.09
N ASN A 71 7.44 -6.74 -24.00
CA ASN A 71 6.80 -6.73 -22.68
C ASN A 71 5.53 -5.86 -22.71
N PRO A 72 4.40 -6.37 -22.19
CA PRO A 72 3.17 -5.60 -22.15
C PRO A 72 3.32 -4.40 -21.21
N THR A 73 2.71 -3.29 -21.60
CA THR A 73 2.70 -2.07 -20.79
C THR A 73 1.52 -2.09 -19.83
N VAL A 74 1.77 -1.93 -18.53
CA VAL A 74 0.76 -1.97 -17.48
C VAL A 74 0.69 -0.64 -16.74
N ILE A 75 -0.52 -0.20 -16.41
CA ILE A 75 -0.78 0.89 -15.47
C ILE A 75 -1.48 0.35 -14.22
N VAL A 76 -1.10 0.83 -13.04
CA VAL A 76 -1.85 0.59 -11.81
C VAL A 76 -2.86 1.72 -11.66
N GLY A 77 -4.13 1.36 -11.72
CA GLY A 77 -5.25 2.24 -11.45
C GLY A 77 -5.61 2.26 -9.96
N THR A 78 -6.81 2.75 -9.67
CA THR A 78 -7.27 2.91 -8.28
C THR A 78 -7.47 1.56 -7.58
N VAL A 79 -6.94 1.47 -6.35
CA VAL A 79 -7.35 0.45 -5.38
C VAL A 79 -8.31 1.11 -4.38
N LYS A 80 -9.56 0.66 -4.35
CA LYS A 80 -10.57 1.21 -3.45
C LYS A 80 -10.44 0.62 -2.05
N ASN A 81 -10.49 1.49 -1.04
CA ASN A 81 -10.69 1.04 0.33
C ASN A 81 -12.20 0.79 0.58
N GLN A 82 -12.57 -0.46 0.80
CA GLN A 82 -13.93 -0.89 1.18
C GLN A 82 -13.95 -1.47 2.60
N SER A 83 -12.94 -1.16 3.40
CA SER A 83 -12.88 -1.53 4.82
C SER A 83 -13.51 -0.46 5.71
N GLN A 84 -13.68 -0.78 6.99
CA GLN A 84 -14.07 0.19 8.02
C GLN A 84 -12.85 0.92 8.60
N GLU A 85 -11.66 0.57 8.13
CA GLU A 85 -10.38 1.11 8.54
C GLU A 85 -9.89 2.16 7.53
N HIS A 86 -9.17 3.17 8.02
CA HIS A 86 -8.35 4.01 7.14
C HIS A 86 -7.09 3.24 6.69
N ILE A 87 -7.17 2.60 5.52
CA ILE A 87 -6.03 1.96 4.86
C ILE A 87 -5.36 2.96 3.93
N ALA A 88 -4.04 3.12 4.04
CA ALA A 88 -3.24 3.89 3.09
C ALA A 88 -3.12 3.13 1.76
N THR A 89 -4.15 3.23 0.92
CA THR A 89 -4.20 2.52 -0.37
C THR A 89 -3.11 2.98 -1.34
N GLU A 90 -2.61 4.21 -1.18
CA GLU A 90 -1.48 4.73 -1.96
C GLU A 90 -0.20 3.92 -1.70
N THR A 91 0.11 3.61 -0.44
CA THR A 91 1.23 2.73 -0.09
C THR A 91 1.09 1.35 -0.73
N PHE A 92 -0.12 0.80 -0.75
CA PHE A 92 -0.37 -0.48 -1.41
C PHE A 92 -0.23 -0.41 -2.94
N VAL A 93 -0.65 0.70 -3.56
CA VAL A 93 -0.44 0.95 -4.99
C VAL A 93 1.06 1.01 -5.31
N GLU A 94 1.85 1.71 -4.50
CA GLU A 94 3.31 1.77 -4.63
C GLU A 94 3.98 0.39 -4.49
N ASP A 95 3.50 -0.44 -3.57
CA ASP A 95 4.01 -1.82 -3.42
C ASP A 95 3.69 -2.69 -4.65
N LEU A 96 2.51 -2.52 -5.26
CA LEU A 96 2.15 -3.18 -6.52
C LEU A 96 3.05 -2.71 -7.67
N GLN A 97 3.29 -1.39 -7.78
CA GLN A 97 4.17 -0.80 -8.79
C GLN A 97 5.60 -1.34 -8.64
N ARG A 98 6.14 -1.32 -7.42
CA ARG A 98 7.46 -1.86 -7.11
C ARG A 98 7.57 -3.33 -7.47
N SER A 99 6.56 -4.13 -7.13
CA SER A 99 6.52 -5.55 -7.47
C SER A 99 6.48 -5.81 -8.98
N LEU A 100 5.74 -4.99 -9.74
CA LEU A 100 5.71 -5.06 -11.20
C LEU A 100 7.06 -4.70 -11.81
N ILE A 101 7.70 -3.61 -11.36
CA ILE A 101 9.02 -3.17 -11.83
C ILE A 101 10.08 -4.24 -11.53
N ASN A 102 10.12 -4.73 -10.29
CA ASN A 102 11.08 -5.74 -9.86
C ASN A 102 10.91 -7.09 -10.59
N SER A 103 9.72 -7.36 -11.15
CA SER A 103 9.50 -8.57 -11.93
C SER A 103 10.28 -8.60 -13.24
N GLY A 104 10.64 -7.43 -13.79
CA GLY A 104 11.28 -7.29 -15.11
C GLY A 104 10.43 -7.78 -16.30
N LYS A 105 9.17 -8.15 -16.07
CA LYS A 105 8.30 -8.78 -17.08
C LYS A 105 7.42 -7.80 -17.84
N VAL A 106 7.14 -6.62 -17.26
CA VAL A 106 6.23 -5.63 -17.82
C VAL A 106 6.91 -4.28 -17.91
N GLU A 107 6.50 -3.47 -18.89
CA GLU A 107 6.78 -2.04 -18.86
C GLU A 107 5.72 -1.38 -17.98
N PHE A 108 6.12 -0.42 -17.17
CA PHE A 108 5.20 0.29 -16.27
C PHE A 108 5.09 1.76 -16.68
N VAL A 109 3.87 2.28 -16.75
CA VAL A 109 3.63 3.70 -17.02
C VAL A 109 3.10 4.41 -15.79
N ALA A 110 3.50 5.67 -15.68
CA ALA A 110 3.09 6.60 -14.65
C ALA A 110 1.56 6.63 -14.46
N SER A 111 1.15 6.75 -13.21
CA SER A 111 -0.24 6.91 -12.80
C SER A 111 -0.86 8.19 -13.39
N LYS A 112 -2.16 8.39 -13.17
CA LYS A 112 -2.82 9.61 -13.64
C LYS A 112 -2.23 10.88 -13.03
N GLY A 113 -1.84 10.84 -11.75
CA GLY A 113 -1.27 11.98 -11.03
C GLY A 113 0.13 12.34 -11.55
N GLU A 114 1.04 11.37 -11.54
CA GLU A 114 2.42 11.52 -12.02
C GLU A 114 2.49 11.99 -13.48
N ARG A 115 1.59 11.52 -14.35
CA ARG A 115 1.53 12.02 -15.73
C ARG A 115 1.16 13.50 -15.81
N GLY A 116 0.37 14.02 -14.87
CA GLY A 116 0.09 15.44 -14.77
C GLY A 116 1.35 16.24 -14.50
N GLU A 117 2.11 15.85 -13.46
CA GLU A 117 3.36 16.48 -13.07
C GLU A 117 4.41 16.44 -14.20
N VAL A 118 4.58 15.29 -14.86
CA VAL A 118 5.50 15.16 -16.01
C VAL A 118 5.07 16.02 -17.20
N ARG A 119 3.76 16.20 -17.43
CA ARG A 119 3.27 17.08 -18.50
C ARG A 119 3.54 18.54 -18.18
N GLU A 120 3.34 18.97 -16.95
CA GLU A 120 3.65 20.32 -16.47
C GLU A 120 5.14 20.62 -16.59
N GLU A 121 6.00 19.73 -16.12
CA GLU A 121 7.46 19.84 -16.26
C GLU A 121 7.88 19.92 -17.73
N ARG A 122 7.30 19.09 -18.60
CA ARG A 122 7.60 19.15 -20.05
C ARG A 122 7.16 20.47 -20.68
N MET A 123 6.08 21.09 -20.22
CA MET A 123 5.69 22.43 -20.68
C MET A 123 6.69 23.50 -20.26
N ASP A 124 7.23 23.41 -19.05
CA ASP A 124 8.31 24.31 -18.61
C ASP A 124 9.56 24.12 -19.47
N GLN A 125 9.96 22.85 -19.69
CA GLN A 125 11.08 22.51 -20.57
C GLN A 125 10.87 22.96 -22.02
N ASP A 126 9.63 23.04 -22.51
CA ASP A 126 9.35 23.53 -23.86
C ASP A 126 9.82 24.97 -24.08
N THR A 127 9.78 25.77 -23.00
CA THR A 127 10.21 27.16 -22.97
C THR A 127 11.69 27.31 -22.60
N ASN A 128 12.19 26.50 -21.66
CA ASN A 128 13.49 26.72 -21.02
C ASN A 128 14.62 25.79 -21.49
N SER A 129 14.32 24.61 -22.05
CA SER A 129 15.34 23.65 -22.47
C SER A 129 15.82 23.89 -23.90
N SER A 130 17.04 23.45 -24.21
CA SER A 130 17.56 23.50 -25.58
C SER A 130 16.76 22.60 -26.52
N GLU A 131 16.72 22.95 -27.80
CA GLU A 131 16.01 22.16 -28.82
C GLU A 131 16.50 20.71 -28.90
N GLU A 132 17.80 20.47 -28.68
CA GLU A 132 18.42 19.15 -28.73
C GLU A 132 17.91 18.20 -27.62
N THR A 133 17.62 18.73 -26.43
CA THR A 133 17.32 17.92 -25.24
C THR A 133 15.82 17.86 -24.93
N ARG A 134 15.06 18.87 -25.37
CA ARG A 134 13.61 18.98 -25.19
C ARG A 134 12.86 17.76 -25.71
N LYS A 135 11.79 17.36 -25.01
CA LYS A 135 10.92 16.23 -25.38
C LYS A 135 9.60 16.70 -26.01
N ALA A 136 9.20 16.06 -27.11
CA ALA A 136 7.94 16.37 -27.77
C ALA A 136 6.70 16.00 -26.91
N HIS A 137 5.64 16.77 -27.08
CA HIS A 137 4.33 16.48 -26.50
C HIS A 137 3.63 15.32 -27.24
N GLY A 138 2.69 14.64 -26.58
CA GLY A 138 1.84 13.62 -27.20
C GLY A 138 2.50 12.27 -27.51
N GLN A 139 3.78 12.09 -27.17
CA GLN A 139 4.53 10.84 -27.37
C GLN A 139 4.55 9.94 -26.12
N GLU A 140 3.48 9.98 -25.31
CA GLU A 140 3.39 9.17 -24.09
C GLU A 140 3.07 7.71 -24.43
N THR A 141 3.75 6.78 -23.77
CA THR A 141 3.44 5.34 -23.90
C THR A 141 2.05 5.05 -23.33
N GLY A 142 1.18 4.48 -24.17
CA GLY A 142 -0.12 3.97 -23.74
C GLY A 142 0.01 2.62 -23.03
N ALA A 143 -0.80 2.41 -21.98
CA ALA A 143 -0.88 1.11 -21.33
C ALA A 143 -1.72 0.12 -22.15
N ASP A 144 -1.24 -1.11 -22.26
CA ASP A 144 -1.98 -2.24 -22.86
C ASP A 144 -2.99 -2.82 -21.86
N PHE A 145 -2.63 -2.82 -20.58
CA PHE A 145 -3.46 -3.33 -19.49
C PHE A 145 -3.52 -2.37 -18.30
N MET A 146 -4.64 -2.43 -17.57
CA MET A 146 -4.83 -1.72 -16.30
C MET A 146 -5.08 -2.70 -15.17
N LEU A 147 -4.25 -2.63 -14.14
CA LEU A 147 -4.46 -3.33 -12.87
C LEU A 147 -5.25 -2.42 -11.93
N SER A 148 -6.36 -2.90 -11.37
CA SER A 148 -7.15 -2.14 -10.40
C SER A 148 -7.86 -3.07 -9.43
N GLY A 149 -8.40 -2.55 -8.33
CA GLY A 149 -9.03 -3.43 -7.36
C GLY A 149 -9.60 -2.76 -6.12
N ALA A 150 -9.75 -3.55 -5.08
CA ALA A 150 -10.25 -3.09 -3.80
C ALA A 150 -9.78 -3.96 -2.63
N ILE A 151 -9.67 -3.36 -1.46
CA ILE A 151 -9.40 -4.03 -0.18
C ILE A 151 -10.69 -4.01 0.65
N ASN A 152 -11.14 -5.17 1.08
CA ASN A 152 -12.33 -5.37 1.91
C ASN A 152 -11.91 -5.84 3.30
N GLN A 153 -12.73 -5.55 4.31
CA GLN A 153 -12.50 -5.98 5.68
C GLN A 153 -13.78 -6.50 6.31
N ILE A 154 -13.66 -7.59 7.07
CA ILE A 154 -14.71 -8.12 7.93
C ILE A 154 -14.11 -8.26 9.33
N VAL A 155 -14.78 -7.69 10.33
CA VAL A 155 -14.37 -7.78 11.72
C VAL A 155 -15.44 -8.55 12.49
N ASP A 156 -15.01 -9.58 13.21
CA ASP A 156 -15.83 -10.30 14.17
C ASP A 156 -15.18 -10.15 15.55
N SER A 157 -15.92 -9.68 16.55
CA SER A 157 -15.33 -9.41 17.87
C SER A 157 -16.29 -9.73 19.01
N GLU A 158 -15.80 -10.46 20.00
CA GLU A 158 -16.54 -10.80 21.21
C GLU A 158 -15.57 -10.92 22.40
N GLY A 159 -15.95 -10.40 23.56
CA GLY A 159 -15.24 -10.64 24.82
C GLY A 159 -13.76 -10.22 24.85
N GLY A 160 -13.37 -9.15 24.13
CA GLY A 160 -11.96 -8.70 24.04
C GLY A 160 -11.10 -9.46 23.04
N LYS A 161 -11.70 -10.41 22.30
CA LYS A 161 -11.11 -11.10 21.17
C LYS A 161 -11.69 -10.54 19.89
N ALA A 162 -10.90 -10.48 18.83
CA ALA A 162 -11.36 -10.13 17.51
C ALA A 162 -10.68 -10.98 16.44
N VAL A 163 -11.41 -11.29 15.39
CA VAL A 163 -10.92 -11.85 14.14
C VAL A 163 -11.10 -10.78 13.08
N VAL A 164 -9.97 -10.31 12.54
CA VAL A 164 -9.95 -9.33 11.46
C VAL A 164 -9.59 -10.06 10.17
N PHE A 165 -10.51 -10.07 9.22
CA PHE A 165 -10.33 -10.65 7.91
C PHE A 165 -10.18 -9.54 6.87
N TYR A 166 -9.12 -9.60 6.08
CA TYR A 166 -8.91 -8.74 4.92
C TYR A 166 -8.99 -9.57 3.65
N GLN A 167 -9.61 -9.00 2.62
CA GLN A 167 -9.62 -9.57 1.28
C GLN A 167 -9.29 -8.49 0.25
N THR A 168 -8.17 -8.70 -0.44
CA THR A 168 -7.73 -7.86 -1.55
C THR A 168 -8.12 -8.55 -2.85
N ASN A 169 -8.90 -7.86 -3.68
CA ASN A 169 -9.29 -8.34 -5.00
C ASN A 169 -8.66 -7.42 -6.05
N LEU A 170 -7.90 -7.99 -6.98
CA LEU A 170 -7.30 -7.23 -8.09
C LEU A 170 -7.73 -7.84 -9.43
N LYS A 171 -7.90 -6.97 -10.43
CA LYS A 171 -8.23 -7.34 -11.80
C LYS A 171 -7.29 -6.66 -12.76
N LEU A 172 -6.85 -7.40 -13.77
CA LEU A 172 -6.11 -6.88 -14.91
C LEU A 172 -7.06 -6.84 -16.11
N LEU A 173 -7.28 -5.64 -16.65
CA LEU A 173 -8.16 -5.42 -17.79
C LEU A 173 -7.34 -5.02 -19.01
N ASN A 174 -7.66 -5.59 -20.16
CA ASN A 174 -7.12 -5.15 -21.44
C ASN A 174 -7.75 -3.80 -21.81
N MET A 175 -6.91 -2.78 -22.06
CA MET A 175 -7.36 -1.40 -22.28
C MET A 175 -8.13 -1.22 -23.59
N LYS A 176 -7.86 -2.05 -24.60
CA LYS A 176 -8.52 -1.99 -25.91
C LYS A 176 -9.87 -2.70 -25.94
N THR A 177 -9.95 -3.87 -25.32
CA THR A 177 -11.11 -4.78 -25.43
C THR A 177 -11.99 -4.80 -24.19
N HIS A 178 -11.55 -4.20 -23.08
CA HIS A 178 -12.18 -4.27 -21.76
C HIS A 178 -12.33 -5.69 -21.19
N GLN A 179 -11.67 -6.68 -21.78
CA GLN A 179 -11.66 -8.04 -21.26
C GLN A 179 -10.83 -8.12 -19.98
N ILE A 180 -11.32 -8.89 -19.01
CA ILE A 180 -10.58 -9.22 -17.80
C ILE A 180 -9.56 -10.31 -18.16
N ALA A 181 -8.29 -9.94 -18.27
CA ALA A 181 -7.18 -10.84 -18.56
C ALA A 181 -6.79 -11.67 -17.32
N TRP A 182 -6.97 -11.10 -16.13
CA TRP A 182 -6.73 -11.77 -14.87
C TRP A 182 -7.62 -11.21 -13.75
N ASN A 183 -8.01 -12.07 -12.81
CA ASN A 183 -8.80 -11.72 -11.64
C ASN A 183 -8.31 -12.57 -10.47
N GLY A 184 -7.58 -11.94 -9.56
CA GLY A 184 -6.99 -12.59 -8.39
C GLY A 184 -7.58 -12.08 -7.09
N GLN A 185 -7.40 -12.88 -6.05
CA GLN A 185 -7.72 -12.48 -4.69
C GLN A 185 -6.65 -12.99 -3.72
N LYS A 186 -6.37 -12.19 -2.70
CA LYS A 186 -5.59 -12.60 -1.53
C LYS A 186 -6.41 -12.37 -0.28
N LYS A 187 -6.34 -13.33 0.63
CA LYS A 187 -7.04 -13.32 1.91
C LYS A 187 -6.01 -13.33 3.03
N LEU A 188 -6.26 -12.51 4.04
CA LEU A 188 -5.47 -12.41 5.25
C LEU A 188 -6.42 -12.45 6.44
N LYS A 189 -6.08 -13.21 7.47
CA LYS A 189 -6.91 -13.35 8.67
C LYS A 189 -6.02 -13.21 9.90
N LYS A 190 -6.30 -12.22 10.73
CA LYS A 190 -5.59 -11.91 11.97
C LYS A 190 -6.48 -12.18 13.16
N TYR A 191 -5.93 -12.83 14.19
CA TYR A 191 -6.59 -13.00 15.48
C TYR A 191 -5.97 -12.03 16.48
N VAL A 192 -6.80 -11.20 17.10
CA VAL A 192 -6.39 -10.10 17.98
C VAL A 192 -6.99 -10.33 19.36
N THR A 193 -6.13 -10.26 20.38
CA THR A 193 -6.55 -10.30 21.78
C THR A 193 -6.14 -9.02 22.47
N LYS A 194 -7.10 -8.29 23.04
CA LYS A 194 -6.80 -7.16 23.91
C LYS A 194 -6.61 -7.68 25.33
N ALA A 195 -5.41 -7.56 25.88
CA ALA A 195 -5.23 -7.68 27.32
C ALA A 195 -6.03 -6.55 27.99
N ARG A 196 -6.84 -6.87 29.01
CA ARG A 196 -7.39 -5.82 29.88
C ARG A 196 -6.21 -5.14 30.56
N ALA A 197 -5.95 -3.89 30.24
CA ALA A 197 -5.05 -3.09 31.04
C ALA A 197 -5.67 -2.94 32.44
N SER A 198 -5.03 -3.50 33.48
CA SER A 198 -5.25 -2.97 34.82
C SER A 198 -4.54 -1.63 34.86
N TRP A 199 -5.30 -0.58 35.10
CA TRP A 199 -4.79 0.77 35.34
C TRP A 199 -4.26 0.88 36.76
#